data_AF-A0A2M8KRM0-F1
#
_entry.id   AF-A0A2M8KRM0-F1
#
_cell.length_a   1.000
_cell.length_b   1.000
_cell.length_c   1.000
_cell.angle_alpha   90.00
_cell.angle_beta   90.00
_cell.angle_gamma   90.00
#
_symmetry.space_group_name_H-M   'P 1'
#
loop_
_entity.id
_entity.type
_entity.pdbx_description
1 polymer ?
#
loop_
_entity_poly.entity_id
_entity_poly.type
_entity_poly.pdbx_seq_one_letter_code
_entity_poly.pdbx_strand_id
1 'polypeptide(L)'
;EGGELVIANITTQVIDTLLQQNNVLIVCIEESWLWGKRKLKGAVEYDAVKGMTAGHCIVVYGQKGNKYLISDPYPTQISGRDGLYSIDKDTLVVSTLIWSKHLLAIKK
;
A
#
# COMPACT_ATOMS: atom_id res chain seq x y z
N GLU A 1 5.55 2.62 26.07
CA GLU A 1 5.99 1.28 25.64
C GLU A 1 6.25 1.34 24.14
N GLY A 2 7.40 0.90 23.67
CA GLY A 2 7.80 1.00 22.25
C GLY A 2 7.29 -0.18 21.42
N GLY A 3 7.42 -0.09 20.09
CA GLY A 3 7.16 -1.21 19.18
C GLY A 3 8.38 -2.13 18.99
N GLU A 4 8.19 -3.26 18.33
CA GLU A 4 9.25 -4.20 17.97
C GLU A 4 9.76 -3.95 16.54
N LEU A 5 11.08 -4.01 16.32
CA LEU A 5 11.68 -3.95 14.99
C LEU A 5 12.07 -5.37 14.55
N VAL A 6 11.57 -5.80 13.39
CA VAL A 6 11.89 -7.10 12.80
C VAL A 6 12.54 -6.88 11.43
N ILE A 7 13.71 -7.46 11.22
CA ILE A 7 14.39 -7.48 9.92
C ILE A 7 14.04 -8.80 9.23
N ALA A 8 13.29 -8.72 8.14
CA ALA A 8 12.88 -9.87 7.35
C ALA A 8 12.76 -9.50 5.88
N ASN A 9 12.79 -10.51 5.01
CA ASN A 9 12.45 -10.32 3.60
C ASN A 9 10.95 -10.01 3.49
N ILE A 10 10.61 -8.89 2.85
CA ILE A 10 9.21 -8.56 2.58
C ILE A 10 8.71 -9.48 1.47
N THR A 11 7.90 -10.47 1.84
CA THR A 11 7.25 -11.40 0.92
C THR A 11 5.74 -11.42 1.18
N THR A 12 4.98 -11.97 0.23
CA THR A 12 3.54 -12.18 0.39
C THR A 12 3.24 -13.07 1.60
N GLN A 13 4.08 -14.07 1.88
CA GLN A 13 3.92 -14.95 3.04
C GLN A 13 4.08 -14.21 4.38
N VAL A 14 5.02 -13.27 4.47
CA VAL A 14 5.20 -12.44 5.68
C VAL A 14 3.98 -11.55 5.90
N ILE A 15 3.53 -10.87 4.84
CA ILE A 15 2.33 -10.02 4.88
C ILE A 15 1.09 -10.84 5.27
N ASP A 16 0.91 -12.02 4.66
CA ASP A 16 -0.21 -12.92 4.94
C ASP A 16 -0.22 -13.35 6.41
N THR A 17 0.95 -13.69 6.96
CA THR A 17 1.12 -14.10 8.36
C THR A 17 0.74 -12.97 9.31
N LEU A 18 1.23 -11.75 9.05
CA LEU A 18 0.88 -10.58 9.86
C LEU A 18 -0.63 -10.30 9.84
N LEU A 19 -1.28 -10.41 8.68
CA LEU A 19 -2.73 -10.24 8.56
C LEU A 19 -3.51 -11.35 9.28
N GLN A 20 -3.04 -12.61 9.21
CA GLN A 20 -3.65 -13.75 9.93
C GLN A 20 -3.54 -13.61 11.45
N GLN A 21 -2.52 -12.91 11.94
CA GLN A 21 -2.36 -12.53 13.34
C GLN A 21 -3.26 -11.34 13.76
N ASN A 22 -4.25 -10.99 12.93
CA ASN A 22 -5.20 -9.90 13.14
C ASN A 22 -4.56 -8.49 13.20
N ASN A 23 -3.37 -8.33 12.62
CA ASN A 23 -2.78 -7.00 12.46
C ASN A 23 -3.41 -6.26 11.27
N VAL A 24 -3.38 -4.94 11.34
CA VAL A 24 -3.58 -4.04 10.19
C VAL A 24 -2.22 -3.53 9.75
N LEU A 25 -1.98 -3.42 8.45
CA LEU A 25 -0.70 -2.95 7.94
C LEU A 25 -0.85 -1.56 7.33
N ILE A 26 0.04 -0.64 7.71
CA ILE A 26 0.25 0.61 6.98
C ILE A 26 1.45 0.41 6.07
N VAL A 27 1.23 0.67 4.77
CA VAL A 27 2.20 0.36 3.73
C VAL A 27 2.41 1.59 2.85
N CYS A 28 3.67 1.95 2.65
CA CYS A 28 4.06 2.99 1.72
C CYS A 28 4.43 2.37 0.37
N ILE A 29 3.66 2.69 -0.66
CA ILE A 29 3.76 2.12 -2.00
C ILE A 29 4.14 3.17 -3.04
N GLU A 30 4.66 2.70 -4.17
CA GLU A 30 4.76 3.48 -5.40
C GLU A 30 3.38 3.53 -6.10
N GLU A 31 2.78 4.72 -6.20
CA GLU A 31 1.41 4.90 -6.71
C GLU A 31 1.29 4.55 -8.20
N SER A 32 2.30 4.88 -9.01
CA SER A 32 2.21 4.68 -10.47
C SER A 32 2.16 3.20 -10.86
N TRP A 33 2.79 2.33 -10.08
CA TRP A 33 2.77 0.89 -10.24
C TRP A 33 1.40 0.29 -9.96
N LEU A 34 0.63 0.92 -9.07
CA LEU A 34 -0.71 0.48 -8.74
C LEU A 34 -1.76 0.96 -9.75
N TRP A 35 -1.68 2.22 -10.19
CA TRP A 35 -2.72 2.84 -11.00
C TRP A 35 -2.38 2.96 -12.49
N GLY A 36 -1.17 2.59 -12.89
CA GLY A 36 -0.68 2.65 -14.27
C GLY A 36 -0.56 4.06 -14.85
N LYS A 37 -0.88 5.10 -14.06
CA LYS A 37 -0.83 6.51 -14.43
C LYS A 37 -0.67 7.37 -13.17
N ARG A 38 0.05 8.49 -13.31
CA ARG A 38 0.11 9.52 -12.27
C ARG A 38 -1.22 10.28 -12.23
N LYS A 39 -1.85 10.44 -11.06
CA LYS A 39 -3.04 11.31 -10.92
C LYS A 39 -2.58 12.77 -11.01
N LEU A 40 -2.78 13.40 -12.17
CA LEU A 40 -2.34 14.78 -12.45
C LEU A 40 -3.40 15.86 -12.13
N LYS A 41 -4.55 15.49 -11.56
CA LYS A 41 -5.66 16.45 -11.40
C LYS A 41 -5.43 17.33 -10.16
N GLY A 42 -4.92 18.55 -10.39
CA GLY A 42 -4.69 19.57 -9.35
C GLY A 42 -3.29 19.61 -8.74
N ALA A 43 -2.30 18.93 -9.34
CA ALA A 43 -0.92 18.98 -8.87
C ALA A 43 -0.29 20.35 -9.20
N VAL A 44 0.36 20.96 -8.21
CA VAL A 44 1.17 22.19 -8.39
C VAL A 44 2.29 21.85 -9.37
N GLU A 45 2.40 22.59 -10.48
CA GLU A 45 3.34 22.30 -11.59
C GLU A 45 4.80 22.08 -11.15
N TYR A 46 5.18 22.54 -9.96
CA TYR A 46 6.52 22.42 -9.40
C TYR A 46 6.83 21.01 -8.83
N ASP A 47 5.83 20.26 -8.37
CA ASP A 47 6.02 18.88 -7.90
C ASP A 47 6.04 17.85 -9.05
N ALA A 48 5.85 18.34 -10.29
CA ALA A 48 6.03 17.58 -11.52
C ALA A 48 7.53 17.44 -11.87
N VAL A 49 8.37 17.08 -10.90
CA VAL A 49 9.71 16.56 -11.21
C VAL A 49 9.50 15.32 -12.09
N LYS A 50 9.75 15.51 -13.39
CA LYS A 50 9.69 14.49 -14.43
C LYS A 50 10.69 13.39 -14.07
N GLY A 51 10.21 12.34 -13.41
CA GLY A 51 11.01 11.15 -13.11
C GLY A 51 10.92 10.62 -11.69
N MET A 52 10.37 11.36 -10.72
CA MET A 52 10.16 10.82 -9.37
C MET A 52 8.75 10.23 -9.22
N THR A 53 8.71 9.00 -8.73
CA THR A 53 7.51 8.24 -8.38
C THR A 53 6.76 8.91 -7.23
N ALA A 54 5.42 8.97 -7.31
CA ALA A 54 4.62 9.48 -6.21
C ALA A 54 4.44 8.38 -5.16
N GLY A 55 5.05 8.55 -3.99
CA GLY A 55 4.79 7.68 -2.85
C GLY A 55 3.37 7.87 -2.33
N HIS A 56 2.73 6.78 -1.92
CA HIS A 56 1.40 6.82 -1.33
C HIS A 56 1.29 5.87 -0.14
N CYS A 57 0.49 6.25 0.86
CA CYS A 57 0.27 5.44 2.06
C CYS A 57 -1.13 4.82 2.03
N ILE A 58 -1.19 3.50 2.16
CA ILE A 58 -2.44 2.74 2.16
C ILE A 58 -2.53 1.82 3.39
N VAL A 59 -3.75 1.39 3.70
CA VAL A 59 -4.02 0.45 4.79
C VAL A 59 -4.41 -0.90 4.22
N VAL A 60 -3.63 -1.95 4.52
CA VAL A 60 -4.01 -3.33 4.23
C VAL A 60 -4.72 -3.91 5.43
N TYR A 61 -6.01 -4.19 5.29
CA TYR A 61 -6.85 -4.64 6.41
C TYR A 61 -7.26 -6.11 6.32
N GLY A 62 -6.92 -6.79 5.22
CA GLY A 62 -7.23 -8.20 5.04
C GLY A 62 -6.79 -8.75 3.70
N GLN A 63 -7.19 -9.99 3.44
CA GLN A 63 -6.88 -10.70 2.20
C GLN A 63 -8.05 -11.59 1.76
N LYS A 64 -8.18 -11.82 0.45
CA LYS A 64 -9.15 -12.74 -0.15
C LYS A 64 -8.53 -13.39 -1.39
N GLY A 65 -8.24 -14.70 -1.31
CA GLY A 65 -7.56 -15.42 -2.38
C GLY A 65 -6.19 -14.80 -2.69
N ASN A 66 -5.93 -14.47 -3.96
CA ASN A 66 -4.67 -13.85 -4.39
C ASN A 66 -4.65 -12.32 -4.28
N LYS A 67 -5.53 -11.72 -3.46
CA LYS A 67 -5.64 -10.26 -3.34
C LYS A 67 -5.58 -9.79 -1.90
N TYR A 68 -4.94 -8.65 -1.70
CA TYR A 68 -5.03 -7.85 -0.48
C TYR A 68 -6.21 -6.88 -0.57
N LEU A 69 -6.86 -6.64 0.56
CA LEU A 69 -7.96 -5.70 0.71
C LEU A 69 -7.42 -4.40 1.30
N ILE A 70 -7.69 -3.30 0.59
CA ILE A 70 -7.08 -2.00 0.83
C ILE A 70 -8.15 -1.00 1.25
N SER A 71 -7.84 -0.24 2.28
CA SER A 71 -8.47 1.02 2.61
C SER A 71 -7.50 2.15 2.33
N ASP A 72 -7.92 3.07 1.47
CA ASP A 72 -7.11 4.16 0.96
C ASP A 72 -7.79 5.48 1.31
N PRO A 73 -7.08 6.44 1.94
CA PRO A 73 -7.66 7.73 2.30
C PRO A 73 -8.02 8.58 1.07
N TYR A 74 -7.53 8.25 -0.13
CA TYR A 74 -7.89 8.96 -1.35
C TYR A 74 -9.17 8.42 -1.99
N PRO A 75 -10.08 9.31 -2.45
CA PRO A 75 -11.26 8.90 -3.19
C PRO A 75 -10.84 8.29 -4.53
N THR A 76 -10.98 6.97 -4.64
CA THR A 76 -10.67 6.18 -5.85
C THR A 76 -11.64 6.45 -7.00
N GLN A 77 -12.69 7.25 -6.77
CA GLN A 77 -13.79 7.53 -7.71
C GLN A 77 -14.52 6.26 -8.17
N ILE A 78 -14.41 5.16 -7.42
CA ILE A 78 -15.16 3.93 -7.64
C ILE A 78 -16.53 4.09 -6.95
N SER A 79 -17.62 4.07 -7.74
CA SER A 79 -18.98 4.21 -7.21
C SER A 79 -19.28 3.13 -6.15
N GLY A 80 -19.74 3.56 -4.97
CA GLY A 80 -20.08 2.68 -3.86
C GLY A 80 -18.88 2.09 -3.10
N ARG A 81 -17.65 2.55 -3.36
CA ARG A 81 -16.44 2.12 -2.63
C ARG A 81 -15.55 3.32 -2.33
N ASP A 82 -15.83 3.99 -1.22
CA ASP A 82 -15.02 5.12 -0.72
C ASP A 82 -13.63 4.63 -0.30
N GLY A 83 -12.66 4.66 -1.22
CA GLY A 83 -11.28 4.29 -0.93
C GLY A 83 -11.03 2.78 -0.75
N LEU A 84 -12.05 1.93 -0.94
CA LEU A 84 -11.93 0.48 -0.74
C LEU A 84 -11.71 -0.27 -2.06
N TYR A 85 -10.62 -1.02 -2.15
CA TYR A 85 -10.32 -1.83 -3.33
C TYR A 85 -9.45 -3.04 -2.99
N SER A 86 -9.09 -3.82 -4.01
CA SER A 86 -8.24 -4.98 -3.85
C SER A 86 -7.09 -4.97 -4.84
N ILE A 87 -5.89 -5.34 -4.41
CA ILE A 87 -4.67 -5.40 -5.21
C ILE A 87 -4.17 -6.84 -5.21
N ASP A 88 -3.62 -7.33 -6.32
CA ASP A 88 -2.90 -8.60 -6.34
C ASP A 88 -1.69 -8.57 -5.39
N LYS A 89 -1.42 -9.70 -4.74
CA LYS A 89 -0.41 -9.78 -3.67
C LYS A 89 0.97 -9.34 -4.12
N ASP A 90 1.42 -9.84 -5.27
CA ASP A 90 2.74 -9.53 -5.81
C ASP A 90 2.88 -8.06 -6.20
N THR A 91 1.82 -7.46 -6.74
CA THR A 91 1.79 -6.03 -7.08
C THR A 91 2.04 -5.17 -5.84
N LEU A 92 1.39 -5.47 -4.71
CA LEU A 92 1.63 -4.75 -3.46
C LEU A 92 3.09 -4.86 -3.01
N VAL A 93 3.64 -6.08 -3.02
CA VAL A 93 5.03 -6.34 -2.60
C VAL A 93 6.00 -5.55 -3.47
N VAL A 94 5.85 -5.61 -4.79
CA VAL A 94 6.71 -4.88 -5.74
C VAL A 94 6.61 -3.37 -5.51
N SER A 95 5.39 -2.82 -5.43
CA SER A 95 5.20 -1.38 -5.17
C SER A 95 5.84 -0.92 -3.85
N THR A 96 5.79 -1.76 -2.81
CA THR A 96 6.37 -1.46 -1.49
C THR A 96 7.90 -1.46 -1.56
N LEU A 97 8.48 -2.45 -2.23
CA LEU A 97 9.94 -2.62 -2.36
C LEU A 97 10.59 -1.52 -3.22
N ILE A 98 9.86 -0.99 -4.20
CA ILE A 98 10.32 0.13 -5.03
C ILE A 98 10.45 1.41 -4.19
N TRP A 99 9.47 1.68 -3.31
CA TRP A 99 9.39 2.97 -2.62
C TRP A 99 10.00 2.99 -1.21
N SER A 100 9.52 2.13 -0.30
CA SER A 100 9.80 2.29 1.13
C SER A 100 10.62 1.16 1.73
N LYS A 101 10.40 -0.09 1.28
CA LYS A 101 11.01 -1.30 1.86
C LYS A 101 10.69 -1.51 3.35
N HIS A 102 9.63 -0.89 3.85
CA HIS A 102 9.18 -1.00 5.23
C HIS A 102 7.67 -1.23 5.31
N LEU A 103 7.23 -1.93 6.35
CA LEU A 103 5.83 -2.19 6.68
C LEU A 103 5.62 -1.87 8.15
N LEU A 104 4.54 -1.20 8.49
CA LEU A 104 4.13 -1.02 9.89
C LEU A 104 2.94 -1.91 10.18
N ALA A 105 3.12 -2.91 11.05
CA ALA A 105 2.03 -3.73 11.55
C ALA A 105 1.49 -3.14 12.86
N ILE A 106 0.18 -2.89 12.89
CA ILE A 106 -0.55 -2.42 14.06
C ILE A 106 -1.42 -3.56 14.56
N LYS A 107 -1.13 -4.02 15.78
CA LYS A 107 -1.94 -5.01 16.46
C LYS A 107 -3.26 -4.39 16.89
N LYS A 108 -4.38 -5.03 16.53
CA LYS A 108 -5.71 -4.67 17.02
C LYS A 108 -5.91 -5.13 18.46
#